data_AF-A0A419HZY4-F1
#
_entry.id   AF-A0A419HZY4-F1
#
_cell.length_a   1.000
_cell.length_b   1.000
_cell.length_c   1.000
_cell.angle_alpha   90.00
_cell.angle_beta   90.00
_cell.angle_gamma   90.00
#
_symmetry.space_group_name_H-M   'P 1'
#
loop_
_entity.id
_entity.type
_entity.pdbx_description
1 polymer ?
#
loop_
_entity_poly.entity_id
_entity_poly.type
_entity_poly.pdbx_seq_one_letter_code
_entity_poly.pdbx_strand_id
1 'polypeptide(L)' 'MAEIKASFQLFDTNGDGKISRQEFLSVVSAAGGDLSTAAELFAVADHNDNGEIDFTEFLTTFAAGERKLQD' A
#
# COMPACT_ATOMS: atom_id res chain seq x y z
N MET A 1 4.06 -8.43 -11.66
CA MET A 1 5.11 -8.22 -10.62
C MET A 1 5.86 -6.90 -10.79
N ALA A 2 6.24 -6.50 -12.02
CA ALA A 2 6.92 -5.22 -12.24
C ALA A 2 6.08 -4.00 -11.83
N GLU A 3 4.78 -3.99 -12.17
CA GLU A 3 3.87 -2.92 -11.77
C GLU A 3 3.67 -2.83 -10.26
N ILE A 4 3.51 -3.97 -9.57
CA ILE A 4 3.39 -4.00 -8.10
C ILE A 4 4.65 -3.43 -7.43
N LYS A 5 5.83 -3.81 -7.93
CA LYS A 5 7.10 -3.29 -7.42
C LYS A 5 7.26 -1.80 -7.70
N ALA A 6 6.86 -1.32 -8.87
CA ALA A 6 6.90 0.10 -9.22
C ALA A 6 5.95 0.92 -8.33
N SER A 7 4.74 0.42 -8.09
CA SER A 7 3.81 1.05 -7.14
C SER A 7 4.39 1.06 -5.73
N PHE A 8 4.94 -0.07 -5.26
CA PHE A 8 5.57 -0.14 -3.95
C PHE A 8 6.67 0.93 -3.79
N GLN A 9 7.55 1.06 -4.79
CA GLN A 9 8.62 2.08 -4.80
C GLN A 9 8.10 3.52 -4.90
N LEU A 10 6.90 3.74 -5.42
CA LEU A 10 6.27 5.05 -5.43
C LEU A 10 5.80 5.45 -4.02
N PHE A 11 5.35 4.47 -3.23
CA PHE A 11 4.91 4.68 -1.85
C PHE A 11 6.07 4.72 -0.86
N ASP A 12 7.07 3.85 -1.02
CA ASP A 12 8.30 3.77 -0.22
C ASP A 12 9.27 4.91 -0.61
N THR A 13 8.99 6.10 -0.08
CA THR A 13 9.75 7.32 -0.38
C THR A 13 11.12 7.36 0.29
N ASN A 14 11.28 6.70 1.44
CA ASN A 14 12.55 6.65 2.16
C ASN A 14 13.46 5.50 1.70
N GLY A 15 12.93 4.51 0.96
CA GLY A 15 13.68 3.38 0.42
C GLY A 15 14.07 2.34 1.46
N ASP A 16 13.35 2.26 2.57
CA ASP A 16 13.55 1.29 3.66
C ASP A 16 13.10 -0.12 3.27
N GLY A 17 12.29 -0.26 2.21
CA GLY A 17 11.70 -1.53 1.81
C GLY A 17 10.39 -1.85 2.53
N LYS A 18 9.81 -0.85 3.20
CA LYS A 18 8.48 -0.87 3.81
C LYS A 18 7.77 0.45 3.54
N ILE A 19 6.44 0.44 3.61
CA ILE A 19 5.64 1.64 3.48
C ILE A 19 5.08 1.99 4.86
N SER A 20 5.62 3.05 5.46
CA SER A 20 5.04 3.58 6.69
C SER A 20 3.68 4.23 6.43
N ARG A 21 2.81 4.24 7.45
CA ARG A 21 1.52 4.95 7.38
C ARG A 21 1.64 6.39 6.89
N GLN A 22 2.69 7.09 7.35
CA GLN A 22 2.98 8.46 6.94
C GLN A 22 3.23 8.56 5.43
N GLU A 23 4.00 7.64 4.87
CA GLU A 23 4.38 7.64 3.45
C GLU A 23 3.16 7.31 2.57
N PHE A 24 2.37 6.31 2.97
CA PHE A 24 1.13 5.96 2.29
C PHE A 24 0.16 7.16 2.22
N LEU A 25 -0.11 7.80 3.37
CA LEU A 25 -1.00 8.96 3.44
C LEU A 25 -0.43 10.15 2.65
N SER A 26 0.88 10.36 2.69
CA SER A 26 1.54 11.45 1.97
C SER A 26 1.36 11.30 0.46
N VAL A 27 1.56 10.09 -0.07
CA VAL A 27 1.41 9.78 -1.49
C VAL A 27 -0.05 9.87 -1.92
N VAL A 28 -0.99 9.34 -1.12
CA VAL A 28 -2.42 9.44 -1.43
C VAL A 28 -2.89 10.90 -1.40
N SER A 29 -2.43 11.69 -0.43
CA SER A 29 -2.68 13.14 -0.37
C SER A 29 -2.15 13.86 -1.62
N ALA A 30 -0.91 13.54 -2.03
CA ALA A 30 -0.28 14.13 -3.20
C ALA A 30 -1.00 13.76 -4.50
N ALA A 31 -1.61 12.57 -4.56
CA ALA A 31 -2.46 12.13 -5.67
C ALA A 31 -3.87 12.74 -5.64
N GLY A 32 -4.22 13.52 -4.61
CA GLY A 32 -5.55 14.11 -4.43
C GLY A 32 -6.60 13.11 -3.93
N GLY A 33 -6.17 11.97 -3.37
CA GLY A 33 -7.05 10.98 -2.78
C GLY A 33 -7.51 11.33 -1.37
N ASP A 34 -8.57 10.67 -0.92
CA ASP A 34 -9.15 10.87 0.40
C ASP A 34 -8.33 10.16 1.49
N LEU A 35 -7.89 10.93 2.50
CA LEU A 35 -7.06 10.42 3.60
C LEU A 35 -7.80 9.44 4.51
N SER A 36 -9.11 9.55 4.63
CA SER A 36 -9.91 8.66 5.47
C SER A 36 -9.95 7.27 4.84
N THR A 37 -10.26 7.22 3.55
CA THR A 37 -10.21 6.00 2.74
C THR A 37 -8.80 5.40 2.71
N ALA A 38 -7.77 6.24 2.62
CA ALA A 38 -6.38 5.80 2.65
C ALA A 38 -6.01 5.12 3.98
N ALA A 39 -6.47 5.67 5.10
CA ALA A 39 -6.24 5.08 6.41
C ALA A 39 -6.92 3.71 6.57
N GLU A 40 -8.11 3.53 5.99
CA GLU A 40 -8.80 2.24 5.95
C GLU A 40 -8.07 1.23 5.05
N LEU A 41 -7.65 1.65 3.84
CA LEU A 41 -6.87 0.81 2.94
C LEU A 41 -5.54 0.37 3.57
N PHE A 42 -4.88 1.28 4.30
CA PHE A 42 -3.67 0.96 5.05
C PHE A 42 -3.93 -0.11 6.09
N ALA A 43 -5.00 0.03 6.90
CA ALA A 43 -5.36 -0.95 7.91
C ALA A 43 -5.73 -2.33 7.34
N VAL A 44 -6.24 -2.37 6.10
CA VAL A 44 -6.51 -3.65 5.40
C VAL A 44 -5.22 -4.29 4.87
N ALA A 45 -4.22 -3.49 4.53
CA ALA A 45 -2.94 -3.96 4.00
C ALA A 45 -1.93 -4.34 5.11
N ASP A 46 -1.96 -3.65 6.24
CA ASP A 46 -1.17 -3.93 7.45
C ASP A 46 -1.75 -5.15 8.18
N HIS A 47 -1.40 -6.34 7.71
CA HIS A 47 -1.95 -7.60 8.20
C HIS A 47 -1.41 -8.01 9.57
N ASN A 48 -0.21 -7.54 9.91
CA ASN A 48 0.46 -7.82 11.17
C ASN A 48 0.27 -6.71 12.22
N ASP A 49 -0.44 -5.62 11.89
CA ASP A 49 -0.72 -4.45 12.74
C ASP A 49 0.57 -3.84 13.32
N ASN A 50 1.66 -3.86 12.53
CA ASN A 50 2.95 -3.32 12.95
C ASN A 50 3.10 -1.81 12.64
N GLY A 51 2.16 -1.22 11.90
CA GLY A 51 2.16 0.19 11.50
C GLY A 51 2.92 0.50 10.21
N GLU A 52 3.39 -0.54 9.51
CA GLU A 52 4.16 -0.51 8.28
C GLU A 52 3.67 -1.63 7.35
N ILE A 53 3.68 -1.40 6.03
CA ILE A 53 3.34 -2.44 5.05
C ILE A 53 4.63 -2.97 4.43
N ASP A 54 4.96 -4.23 4.71
CA ASP A 54 6.09 -4.90 4.07
C ASP A 54 5.78 -5.22 2.60
N PHE A 55 6.81 -5.45 1.77
CA PHE A 55 6.61 -5.90 0.39
C PHE A 55 5.75 -7.17 0.27
N THR A 56 5.84 -8.09 1.24
CA THR A 56 5.03 -9.33 1.28
C THR A 56 3.56 -9.03 1.55
N GLU A 57 3.26 -8.12 2.47
CA GLU A 57 1.91 -7.70 2.79
C GLU A 57 1.30 -6.95 1.61
N PHE A 58 2.05 -6.01 1.02
CA PHE A 58 1.65 -5.32 -0.20
C PHE A 58 1.35 -6.29 -1.35
N LEU A 59 2.21 -7.28 -1.57
CA LEU A 59 1.96 -8.32 -2.56
C LEU A 59 0.70 -9.12 -2.25
N THR A 60 0.47 -9.47 -0.98
CA THR A 60 -0.69 -10.24 -0.58
C THR A 60 -1.97 -9.45 -0.83
N THR A 61 -2.03 -8.18 -0.45
CA THR A 61 -3.20 -7.32 -0.65
C THR A 61 -3.43 -7.00 -2.13
N PHE A 62 -2.39 -6.60 -2.87
CA PHE A 62 -2.53 -6.22 -4.28
C PHE A 62 -2.69 -7.43 -5.21
N ALA A 63 -2.02 -8.55 -4.95
CA ALA A 63 -2.23 -9.78 -5.72
C ALA A 63 -3.55 -10.47 -5.37
N ALA A 64 -4.04 -10.35 -4.13
CA ALA A 64 -5.39 -10.81 -3.78
C ALA A 64 -6.48 -9.90 -4.36
N GLY A 65 -6.22 -8.59 -4.49
CA GLY A 65 -7.11 -7.62 -5.13
C GLY A 65 -7.43 -7.95 -6.59
N GLU A 66 -6.47 -8.48 -7.33
CA GLU A 66 -6.63 -8.96 -8.73
C GLU A 66 -7.55 -10.18 -8.86
N ARG A 67 -7.96 -10.83 -7.75
CA ARG A 67 -8.81 -12.03 -7.78
C ARG A 67 -10.32 -11.76 -7.68
N LYS A 68 -10.76 -10.50 -7.57
CA LYS A 68 -12.19 -10.12 -7.45
C LYS A 68 -12.77 -9.36 -8.66
N LEU A 69 -12.12 -9.40 -9.82
CA LEU A 69 -12.65 -8.82 -11.07
C LEU A 69 -12.70 -9.84 -12.23
N GLN A 70 -12.97 -11.10 -11.92
CA GLN A 70 -13.43 -12.09 -12.90
C GLN A 70 -14.73 -12.71 -12.36
N ASP A 71 -15.80 -11.93 -12.38
CA ASP A 71 -17.17 -12.46 -12.52
C ASP A 71 -17.43 -12.77 -14.00
#